data_AF-A0AAU8S9F3-F1
#
_entry.id   AF-A0AAU8S9F3-F1
#
_cell.length_a   1.000
_cell.length_b   1.000
_cell.length_c   1.000
_cell.angle_alpha   90.00
_cell.angle_beta   90.00
_cell.angle_gamma   90.00
#
_symmetry.space_group_name_H-M   'P 1'
#
loop_
_entity.id
_entity.type
_entity.pdbx_description
1 polymer ?
#
loop_
_entity_poly.entity_id
_entity_poly.type
_entity_poly.pdbx_seq_one_letter_code
_entity_poly.pdbx_strand_id
1 'polypeptide(L)'
;MSDAEEKEGAGAMEFVTFCLEDWQAALNRGLDVLSFSVPPAFLTLCPNVFQPLFAQAADDLDAVHGHAGYAVNLSLLRRDPNEASEYFLARRYGPGLDVGDPVRRGVRRLTNRIKTVDWLTAINADMVRELGGRQSLALPPDWFGLRSYGNDGLLIQAGVAPQTGIAGEKGQAPEPPPAYVLVNQALRPLIADAVGTLQSGTPSSTAPLLNTEVSTEAWLHRFDIDPDRIYGYWEALHKTPKLPPSP
;
A
#
# COMPACT_ATOMS: atom_id res chain seq x y z
N MET A 1 13.57 6.46 17.83
CA MET A 1 13.65 5.21 18.60
C MET A 1 12.52 5.29 19.59
N SER A 2 11.59 4.33 19.60
CA SER A 2 10.61 4.28 20.66
C SER A 2 11.27 3.67 21.88
N ASP A 3 11.30 4.44 22.96
CA ASP A 3 11.76 3.94 24.24
C ASP A 3 10.66 2.98 24.75
N ALA A 4 11.01 1.70 24.89
CA ALA A 4 10.12 0.64 25.38
C ALA A 4 9.64 0.86 26.83
N GLU A 5 9.94 2.02 27.44
CA GLU A 5 9.48 2.44 28.76
C GLU A 5 8.03 2.91 28.75
N GLU A 6 7.55 3.47 27.64
CA GLU A 6 6.17 3.93 27.52
C GLU A 6 5.32 2.85 26.84
N LYS A 7 4.55 2.10 27.64
CA LYS A 7 3.69 0.98 27.18
C LYS A 7 2.76 1.34 26.02
N GLU A 8 2.47 2.63 25.85
CA GLU A 8 1.60 3.17 24.83
C GLU A 8 2.34 3.64 23.56
N GLY A 9 3.67 3.50 23.49
CA GLY A 9 4.47 3.84 22.31
C GLY A 9 4.35 2.81 21.18
N ALA A 10 4.61 3.22 19.95
CA ALA A 10 4.73 2.29 18.82
C ALA A 10 6.02 1.47 18.96
N GLY A 11 5.98 0.18 18.66
CA GLY A 11 7.20 -0.65 18.60
C GLY A 11 8.15 -0.20 17.48
N ALA A 12 9.41 -0.63 17.54
CA ALA A 12 10.32 -0.43 16.40
C ALA A 12 9.92 -1.28 15.18
N MET A 13 9.30 -2.43 15.44
CA MET A 13 8.74 -3.36 14.47
C MET A 13 7.32 -3.72 14.92
N GLU A 14 6.50 -4.14 13.97
CA GLU A 14 5.15 -4.65 14.23
C GLU A 14 4.98 -5.99 13.50
N PHE A 15 4.25 -6.92 14.12
CA PHE A 15 3.71 -8.11 13.47
C PHE A 15 2.33 -8.38 14.03
N VAL A 16 1.31 -8.35 13.18
CA VAL A 16 -0.11 -8.48 13.54
C VAL A 16 -0.75 -9.48 12.60
N THR A 17 -1.52 -10.41 13.19
CA THR A 17 -2.42 -11.30 12.46
C THR A 17 -3.83 -11.10 13.00
N PHE A 18 -4.79 -10.98 12.10
CA PHE A 18 -6.21 -10.93 12.42
C PHE A 18 -6.93 -11.99 11.60
N CYS A 19 -7.56 -12.95 12.27
CA CYS A 19 -8.31 -14.01 11.62
C CYS A 19 -9.79 -13.88 11.97
N LEU A 20 -10.65 -14.09 10.98
CA LEU A 20 -12.08 -14.18 11.17
C LEU A 20 -12.44 -15.52 11.81
N GLU A 21 -13.39 -15.49 12.74
CA GLU A 21 -14.03 -16.72 13.22
C GLU A 21 -14.83 -17.38 12.08
N ASP A 22 -14.99 -18.70 12.11
CA ASP A 22 -15.67 -19.48 11.05
C ASP A 22 -17.03 -18.90 10.64
N TRP A 23 -17.84 -18.47 11.62
CA TRP A 23 -19.15 -17.90 11.37
C TRP A 23 -19.08 -16.52 10.69
N GLN A 24 -18.00 -15.77 10.88
CA GLN A 24 -17.77 -14.50 10.20
C GLN A 24 -17.31 -14.76 8.76
N ALA A 25 -16.37 -15.68 8.57
CA ALA A 25 -15.91 -16.11 7.25
C ALA A 25 -17.09 -16.63 6.40
N ALA A 26 -17.96 -17.47 6.96
CA ALA A 26 -19.17 -17.98 6.30
C ALA A 26 -20.16 -16.89 5.85
N LEU A 27 -20.11 -15.70 6.47
CA LEU A 27 -20.93 -14.54 6.14
C LEU A 27 -20.19 -13.54 5.23
N ASN A 28 -19.05 -13.92 4.66
CA ASN A 28 -18.15 -13.08 3.86
C ASN A 28 -17.83 -11.74 4.55
N ARG A 29 -17.50 -11.82 5.84
CA ARG A 29 -17.30 -10.65 6.72
C ARG A 29 -15.88 -10.08 6.69
N GLY A 30 -15.14 -10.30 5.60
CA GLY A 30 -13.82 -9.72 5.38
C GLY A 30 -12.80 -10.75 4.95
N LEU A 31 -11.54 -10.41 5.17
CA LEU A 31 -10.40 -11.26 4.92
C LEU A 31 -9.64 -11.47 6.23
N ASP A 32 -8.92 -12.58 6.31
CA ASP A 32 -7.83 -12.71 7.26
C ASP A 32 -6.69 -11.77 6.83
N VAL A 33 -6.04 -11.15 7.80
CA VAL A 33 -5.05 -10.11 7.56
C VAL A 33 -3.77 -10.44 8.31
N LEU A 34 -2.65 -10.32 7.60
CA LEU A 34 -1.32 -10.28 8.18
C LEU A 34 -0.71 -8.92 7.84
N SER A 35 -0.14 -8.25 8.85
CA SER A 35 0.58 -6.99 8.71
C SER A 35 1.90 -7.10 9.46
N PHE A 36 2.97 -6.59 8.86
CA PHE A 36 4.24 -6.45 9.55
C PHE A 36 4.96 -5.19 9.11
N SER A 37 5.79 -4.63 10.00
CA SER A 37 6.60 -3.47 9.73
C SER A 37 8.02 -3.62 10.28
N VAL A 38 8.96 -3.02 9.56
CA VAL A 38 10.37 -2.92 9.95
C VAL A 38 10.83 -1.47 9.85
N PRO A 39 11.83 -1.04 10.64
CA PRO A 39 12.41 0.29 10.49
C PRO A 39 12.99 0.48 9.08
N PRO A 40 12.97 1.70 8.51
CA PRO A 40 13.57 1.96 7.18
C PRO A 40 15.03 1.51 7.06
N ALA A 41 15.80 1.55 8.16
CA ALA A 41 17.18 1.06 8.21
C ALA A 41 17.31 -0.42 7.82
N PHE A 42 16.26 -1.24 7.99
CA PHE A 42 16.24 -2.64 7.58
C PHE A 42 16.49 -2.80 6.07
N LEU A 43 15.98 -1.89 5.24
CA LEU A 43 16.18 -1.96 3.78
C LEU A 43 17.65 -1.74 3.38
N THR A 44 18.40 -1.01 4.20
CA THR A 44 19.84 -0.77 3.97
C THR A 44 20.70 -1.87 4.60
N LEU A 45 20.36 -2.33 5.81
CA LEU A 45 21.12 -3.34 6.55
C LEU A 45 20.89 -4.76 6.03
N CYS A 46 19.69 -5.02 5.48
CA CYS A 46 19.26 -6.30 4.94
C CYS A 46 18.71 -6.12 3.51
N PRO A 47 19.55 -5.66 2.56
CA PRO A 47 19.10 -5.39 1.20
C PRO A 47 18.53 -6.66 0.55
N ASN A 48 17.45 -6.51 -0.20
CA ASN A 48 16.75 -7.61 -0.90
C ASN A 48 16.11 -8.68 -0.01
N VAL A 49 15.97 -8.44 1.31
CA VAL A 49 15.30 -9.39 2.23
C VAL A 49 13.80 -9.12 2.35
N PHE A 50 13.38 -7.85 2.24
CA PHE A 50 11.98 -7.48 2.45
C PHE A 50 11.05 -8.01 1.35
N GLN A 51 11.47 -7.98 0.08
CA GLN A 51 10.66 -8.45 -1.04
C GLN A 51 10.39 -9.95 -0.98
N PRO A 52 11.39 -10.84 -0.72
CA PRO A 52 11.13 -12.24 -0.44
C PRO A 52 10.24 -12.48 0.77
N LEU A 53 10.37 -11.71 1.84
CA LEU A 53 9.52 -11.84 3.03
C LEU A 53 8.04 -11.53 2.70
N PHE A 54 7.79 -10.44 1.98
CA PHE A 54 6.44 -10.10 1.49
C PHE A 54 5.89 -11.19 0.56
N ALA A 55 6.71 -11.68 -0.37
CA ALA A 55 6.31 -12.74 -1.28
C ALA A 55 5.98 -14.05 -0.55
N GLN A 56 6.79 -14.44 0.44
CA GLN A 56 6.53 -15.62 1.26
C GLN A 56 5.24 -15.48 2.05
N ALA A 57 4.97 -14.31 2.65
CA ALA A 57 3.72 -14.06 3.34
C ALA A 57 2.50 -14.15 2.40
N ALA A 58 2.62 -13.67 1.16
CA ALA A 58 1.57 -13.80 0.15
C ALA A 58 1.34 -15.26 -0.28
N ASP A 59 2.43 -16.03 -0.46
CA ASP A 59 2.39 -17.47 -0.78
C ASP A 59 1.75 -18.29 0.37
N ASP A 60 2.20 -18.07 1.61
CA ASP A 60 1.76 -18.84 2.79
C ASP A 60 0.28 -18.62 3.12
N LEU A 61 -0.26 -17.44 2.81
CA LEU A 61 -1.65 -17.07 3.07
C LEU A 61 -2.58 -17.34 1.88
N ASP A 62 -2.05 -17.72 0.72
CA ASP A 62 -2.79 -17.67 -0.56
C ASP A 62 -3.53 -16.32 -0.70
N ALA A 63 -2.78 -15.23 -0.53
CA ALA A 63 -3.35 -13.91 -0.31
C ALA A 63 -4.29 -13.48 -1.45
N VAL A 64 -5.46 -12.94 -1.11
CA VAL A 64 -6.38 -12.36 -2.11
C VAL A 64 -5.76 -11.11 -2.74
N HIS A 65 -5.17 -10.26 -1.91
CA HIS A 65 -4.40 -9.10 -2.30
C HIS A 65 -3.50 -8.63 -1.15
N GLY A 66 -2.54 -7.75 -1.45
CA GLY A 66 -1.70 -7.13 -0.43
C GLY A 66 -0.85 -6.01 -1.01
N HIS A 67 -0.28 -5.18 -0.15
CA HIS A 67 0.67 -4.15 -0.56
C HIS A 67 1.74 -3.95 0.52
N ALA A 68 2.90 -3.43 0.12
CA ALA A 68 3.94 -3.03 1.06
C ALA A 68 4.79 -1.88 0.50
N GLY A 69 5.18 -0.98 1.40
CA GLY A 69 5.96 0.22 1.12
C GLY A 69 6.22 1.01 2.39
N TYR A 70 6.18 2.33 2.32
CA TYR A 70 6.32 3.16 3.52
C TYR A 70 4.98 3.42 4.19
N ALA A 71 4.92 3.24 5.50
CA ALA A 71 3.79 3.58 6.34
C ALA A 71 4.27 4.21 7.66
N VAL A 72 3.37 4.84 8.39
CA VAL A 72 3.66 5.30 9.75
C VAL A 72 3.36 4.18 10.73
N ASN A 73 4.35 3.78 11.53
CA ASN A 73 4.12 2.80 12.60
C ASN A 73 3.41 3.49 13.78
N LEU A 74 2.10 3.28 13.90
CA LEU A 74 1.29 3.84 14.97
C LEU A 74 1.25 2.88 16.16
N SER A 75 1.14 3.44 17.36
CA SER A 75 0.92 2.64 18.56
C SER A 75 -0.37 1.83 18.44
N LEU A 76 -0.29 0.52 18.68
CA LEU A 76 -1.46 -0.36 18.75
C LEU A 76 -2.46 0.08 19.82
N LEU A 77 -1.99 0.65 20.94
CA LEU A 77 -2.86 1.11 22.03
C LEU A 77 -3.39 2.53 21.81
N ARG A 78 -2.77 3.29 20.91
CA ARG A 78 -3.06 4.71 20.67
C ARG A 78 -3.17 5.04 19.19
N ARG A 79 -3.76 4.14 18.39
CA ARG A 79 -3.92 4.35 16.95
C ARG A 79 -4.79 5.57 16.67
N ASP A 80 -6.05 5.59 17.12
CA ASP A 80 -7.00 6.69 16.85
C ASP A 80 -6.47 8.09 17.23
N PRO A 81 -5.83 8.30 18.41
CA PRO A 81 -5.22 9.59 18.72
C PRO A 81 -4.05 9.98 17.81
N ASN A 82 -3.34 9.01 17.23
CA ASN A 82 -2.14 9.24 16.42
C ASN A 82 -2.43 9.32 14.91
N GLU A 83 -3.64 9.02 14.45
CA GLU A 83 -4.04 9.13 13.04
C GLU A 83 -3.90 10.55 12.49
N ALA A 84 -4.06 11.58 13.33
CA ALA A 84 -3.82 12.97 12.93
C ALA A 84 -2.34 13.21 12.55
N SER A 85 -1.41 12.57 13.25
CA SER A 85 0.01 12.58 12.90
C SER A 85 0.26 11.81 11.61
N GLU A 86 -0.33 10.63 11.44
CA GLU A 86 -0.26 9.86 10.19
C GLU A 86 -0.74 10.69 8.99
N TYR A 87 -1.90 11.35 9.10
CA TYR A 87 -2.44 12.23 8.06
C TYR A 87 -1.46 13.36 7.70
N PHE A 88 -0.91 14.03 8.73
CA PHE A 88 0.05 15.10 8.53
C PHE A 88 1.32 14.60 7.82
N LEU A 89 1.86 13.46 8.24
CA LEU A 89 3.07 12.88 7.66
C LEU A 89 2.84 12.42 6.22
N ALA A 90 1.68 11.84 5.90
CA ALA A 90 1.33 11.45 4.53
C ALA A 90 1.30 12.67 3.60
N ARG A 91 0.71 13.78 4.04
CA ARG A 91 0.71 15.02 3.25
C ARG A 91 2.09 15.68 3.14
N ARG A 92 2.94 15.52 4.16
CA ARG A 92 4.29 16.10 4.19
C ARG A 92 5.28 15.33 3.31
N TYR A 93 5.26 13.99 3.37
CA TYR A 93 6.23 13.15 2.69
C TYR A 93 5.78 12.68 1.31
N GLY A 94 4.48 12.70 1.05
CA GLY A 94 3.92 12.47 -0.27
C GLY A 94 2.93 11.30 -0.33
N PRO A 95 2.27 11.14 -1.49
CA PRO A 95 1.19 10.18 -1.69
C PRO A 95 1.64 8.70 -1.68
N GLY A 96 2.94 8.42 -1.75
CA GLY A 96 3.47 7.06 -1.59
C GLY A 96 3.51 6.57 -0.13
N LEU A 97 3.19 7.43 0.85
CA LEU A 97 3.04 6.98 2.24
C LEU A 97 1.65 6.37 2.46
N ASP A 98 1.62 5.10 2.86
CA ASP A 98 0.37 4.41 3.15
C ASP A 98 -0.30 4.92 4.44
N VAL A 99 -1.63 4.89 4.45
CA VAL A 99 -2.47 5.38 5.54
C VAL A 99 -3.57 4.38 5.88
N GLY A 100 -3.89 4.28 7.17
CA GLY A 100 -5.06 3.60 7.69
C GLY A 100 -4.73 2.29 8.41
N ASP A 101 -5.80 1.59 8.78
CA ASP A 101 -5.71 0.36 9.56
C ASP A 101 -6.05 -0.88 8.72
N PRO A 102 -5.10 -1.81 8.53
CA PRO A 102 -5.32 -3.01 7.73
C PRO A 102 -6.33 -3.98 8.36
N VAL A 103 -6.72 -3.83 9.64
CA VAL A 103 -7.73 -4.70 10.30
C VAL A 103 -9.10 -4.01 10.48
N ARG A 104 -9.30 -2.85 9.84
CA ARG A 104 -10.54 -2.06 10.02
C ARG A 104 -11.73 -2.72 9.33
N ARG A 105 -12.95 -2.40 9.81
CA ARG A 105 -14.22 -2.87 9.21
C ARG A 105 -14.36 -2.59 7.71
N GLY A 106 -13.70 -1.56 7.19
CA GLY A 106 -13.69 -1.22 5.76
C GLY A 106 -13.09 -2.32 4.87
N VAL A 107 -12.23 -3.19 5.41
CA VAL A 107 -11.59 -4.32 4.72
C VAL A 107 -12.61 -5.28 4.09
N ARG A 108 -13.84 -5.33 4.60
CA ARG A 108 -14.93 -6.13 3.98
C ARG A 108 -15.22 -5.75 2.54
N ARG A 109 -15.01 -4.48 2.19
CA ARG A 109 -15.20 -3.95 0.84
C ARG A 109 -14.01 -4.25 -0.08
N LEU A 110 -12.96 -4.87 0.44
CA LEU A 110 -11.74 -5.23 -0.27
C LEU A 110 -11.65 -6.73 -0.59
N THR A 111 -12.68 -7.52 -0.28
CA THR A 111 -12.69 -8.98 -0.58
C THR A 111 -12.46 -9.31 -2.05
N ASN A 112 -12.78 -8.40 -2.97
CA ASN A 112 -12.51 -8.51 -4.41
C ASN A 112 -11.97 -7.21 -5.02
N ARG A 113 -11.45 -6.30 -4.20
CA ARG A 113 -10.92 -4.99 -4.62
C ARG A 113 -9.69 -4.67 -3.78
N ILE A 114 -8.82 -3.80 -4.27
CA ILE A 114 -7.62 -3.39 -3.53
C ILE A 114 -7.77 -1.97 -3.00
N LYS A 115 -7.20 -1.72 -1.82
CA LYS A 115 -7.17 -0.37 -1.23
C LYS A 115 -6.29 0.56 -2.06
N THR A 116 -5.13 0.07 -2.48
CA THR A 116 -4.12 0.88 -3.13
C THR A 116 -3.06 0.01 -3.80
N VAL A 117 -2.14 0.68 -4.48
CA VAL A 117 -0.87 0.11 -4.96
C VAL A 117 0.27 0.75 -4.17
N ASP A 118 1.38 0.03 -4.07
CA ASP A 118 2.58 0.49 -3.38
C ASP A 118 3.84 -0.10 -4.04
N TRP A 119 5.01 0.04 -3.41
CA TRP A 119 6.26 -0.54 -3.87
C TRP A 119 6.12 -2.01 -4.25
N LEU A 120 5.47 -2.80 -3.40
CA LEU A 120 5.07 -4.16 -3.68
C LEU A 120 3.55 -4.24 -3.65
N THR A 121 2.96 -4.90 -4.64
CA THR A 121 1.51 -5.14 -4.72
C THR A 121 1.26 -6.59 -5.12
N ALA A 122 0.40 -7.28 -4.37
CA ALA A 122 -0.04 -8.65 -4.63
C ALA A 122 -1.52 -8.63 -5.02
N ILE A 123 -1.88 -9.38 -6.07
CA ILE A 123 -3.26 -9.63 -6.49
C ILE A 123 -3.44 -11.11 -6.83
N ASN A 124 -4.58 -11.72 -6.49
CA ASN A 124 -4.81 -13.13 -6.76
C ASN A 124 -5.12 -13.41 -8.25
N ALA A 125 -5.25 -14.68 -8.60
CA ALA A 125 -5.53 -15.10 -9.98
C ALA A 125 -6.85 -14.55 -10.55
N ASP A 126 -7.88 -14.40 -9.72
CA ASP A 126 -9.18 -13.88 -10.14
C ASP A 126 -9.05 -12.42 -10.60
N MET A 127 -8.33 -11.61 -9.81
CA MET A 127 -8.00 -10.23 -10.16
C MET A 127 -7.10 -10.13 -11.40
N VAL A 128 -6.11 -11.02 -11.53
CA VAL A 128 -5.27 -11.09 -12.73
C VAL A 128 -6.12 -11.38 -13.98
N ARG A 129 -7.09 -12.30 -13.87
CA ARG A 129 -8.03 -12.62 -14.96
C ARG A 129 -8.98 -11.46 -15.27
N GLU A 130 -9.48 -10.74 -14.26
CA GLU A 130 -10.30 -9.53 -14.43
C GLU A 130 -9.56 -8.46 -15.26
N LEU A 131 -8.24 -8.36 -15.10
CA LEU A 131 -7.38 -7.45 -15.87
C LEU A 131 -7.02 -7.96 -17.28
N GLY A 132 -7.45 -9.15 -17.67
CA GLY A 132 -7.10 -9.75 -18.97
C GLY A 132 -5.76 -10.50 -18.98
N GLY A 133 -5.24 -10.87 -17.81
CA GLY A 133 -4.02 -11.65 -17.64
C GLY A 133 -2.75 -10.81 -17.47
N ARG A 134 -1.66 -11.44 -17.02
CA ARG A 134 -0.38 -10.77 -16.73
C ARG A 134 0.17 -9.94 -17.90
N GLN A 135 -0.05 -10.38 -19.15
CA GLN A 135 0.47 -9.70 -20.33
C GLN A 135 -0.27 -8.37 -20.63
N SER A 136 -1.45 -8.14 -20.06
CA SER A 136 -2.24 -6.92 -20.32
C SER A 136 -1.72 -5.69 -19.57
N LEU A 137 -0.96 -5.87 -18.49
CA LEU A 137 -0.54 -4.78 -17.60
C LEU A 137 0.38 -3.75 -18.26
N ALA A 138 1.01 -4.10 -19.39
CA ALA A 138 1.90 -3.22 -20.16
C ALA A 138 3.00 -2.53 -19.30
N LEU A 139 3.47 -3.20 -18.24
CA LEU A 139 4.54 -2.73 -17.36
C LEU A 139 5.92 -3.19 -17.86
N PRO A 140 6.86 -2.29 -18.21
CA PRO A 140 8.17 -2.68 -18.71
C PRO A 140 9.05 -3.37 -17.65
N PRO A 141 9.67 -4.51 -17.98
CA PRO A 141 10.41 -5.33 -17.02
C PRO A 141 11.65 -4.64 -16.44
N ASP A 142 12.17 -3.61 -17.11
CA ASP A 142 13.32 -2.82 -16.65
C ASP A 142 13.04 -2.06 -15.34
N TRP A 143 11.78 -1.71 -15.05
CA TRP A 143 11.39 -0.98 -13.84
C TRP A 143 10.36 -1.72 -12.99
N PHE A 144 9.70 -2.73 -13.55
CA PHE A 144 8.65 -3.49 -12.88
C PHE A 144 9.01 -4.97 -12.77
N GLY A 145 9.05 -5.47 -11.53
CA GLY A 145 9.27 -6.88 -11.25
C GLY A 145 7.92 -7.59 -11.23
N LEU A 146 7.74 -8.59 -12.10
CA LEU A 146 6.51 -9.37 -12.15
C LEU A 146 6.82 -10.83 -11.79
N ARG A 147 6.33 -11.30 -10.65
CA ARG A 147 6.52 -12.66 -10.14
C ARG A 147 5.18 -13.30 -9.85
N SER A 148 4.98 -14.54 -10.28
CA SER A 148 3.79 -15.30 -9.89
C SER A 148 3.94 -15.85 -8.47
N TYR A 149 2.84 -15.97 -7.75
CA TYR A 149 2.75 -16.55 -6.41
C TYR A 149 1.47 -17.39 -6.30
N GLY A 150 1.45 -18.35 -5.37
CA GLY A 150 0.29 -19.22 -5.15
C GLY A 150 -0.27 -19.85 -6.43
N ASN A 151 -1.60 -19.91 -6.51
CA ASN A 151 -2.34 -20.45 -7.65
C ASN A 151 -2.56 -19.39 -8.75
N ASP A 152 -1.49 -18.94 -9.43
CA ASP A 152 -1.50 -17.91 -10.49
C ASP A 152 -1.80 -16.47 -10.03
N GLY A 153 -1.56 -16.17 -8.75
CA GLY A 153 -1.48 -14.80 -8.26
C GLY A 153 -0.27 -14.05 -8.86
N LEU A 154 -0.32 -12.72 -8.83
CA LEU A 154 0.75 -11.85 -9.32
C LEU A 154 1.25 -10.88 -8.25
N LEU A 155 2.56 -10.92 -8.02
CA LEU A 155 3.33 -9.91 -7.29
C LEU A 155 3.95 -8.93 -8.29
N ILE A 156 3.74 -7.65 -8.02
CA ILE A 156 4.21 -6.51 -8.81
C ILE A 156 5.14 -5.70 -7.91
N GLN A 157 6.39 -5.52 -8.33
CA GLN A 157 7.34 -4.60 -7.71
C GLN A 157 7.49 -3.35 -8.58
N ALA A 158 7.23 -2.17 -8.01
CA ALA A 158 7.29 -0.88 -8.65
C ALA A 158 8.60 -0.15 -8.31
N GLY A 159 9.64 -0.36 -9.12
CA GLY A 159 10.96 0.25 -8.91
C GLY A 159 11.84 -0.46 -7.87
N VAL A 160 13.04 0.09 -7.67
CA VAL A 160 14.11 -0.57 -6.89
C VAL A 160 13.96 -0.45 -5.38
N ALA A 161 13.19 0.51 -4.89
CA ALA A 161 13.01 0.79 -3.46
C ALA A 161 11.64 1.47 -3.22
N PRO A 162 11.11 1.43 -1.98
CA PRO A 162 9.88 2.15 -1.66
C PRO A 162 10.09 3.66 -1.70
N GLN A 163 9.04 4.41 -2.03
CA GLN A 163 9.06 5.86 -2.22
C GLN A 163 7.84 6.50 -1.58
N THR A 164 8.01 7.57 -0.80
CA THR A 164 6.88 8.36 -0.29
C THR A 164 6.37 9.38 -1.31
N GLY A 165 7.18 9.74 -2.29
CA GLY A 165 6.88 10.76 -3.29
C GLY A 165 8.15 11.21 -4.01
N ILE A 166 7.99 12.05 -5.01
CA ILE A 166 9.10 12.77 -5.66
C ILE A 166 8.99 14.27 -5.35
N ALA A 167 10.11 14.98 -5.44
CA ALA A 167 10.11 16.42 -5.22
C ALA A 167 9.20 17.09 -6.26
N GLY A 168 8.15 17.76 -5.78
CA GLY A 168 7.31 18.65 -6.59
C GLY A 168 7.97 20.01 -6.77
N GLU A 169 7.24 20.96 -7.37
CA GLU A 169 7.69 22.34 -7.45
C GLU A 169 7.87 22.96 -6.05
N LYS A 170 8.74 23.96 -5.93
CA LYS A 170 9.03 24.59 -4.65
C LYS A 170 7.76 25.17 -4.02
N GLY A 171 7.40 24.67 -2.84
CA GLY A 171 6.20 25.09 -2.11
C GLY A 171 4.95 24.27 -2.43
N GLN A 172 5.02 23.30 -3.33
CA GLN A 172 3.96 22.34 -3.60
C GLN A 172 4.17 21.04 -2.81
N ALA A 173 3.08 20.26 -2.69
CA ALA A 173 3.17 18.93 -2.11
C ALA A 173 4.04 18.02 -2.97
N PRO A 174 4.69 16.99 -2.39
CA PRO A 174 5.39 15.99 -3.18
C PRO A 174 4.47 15.34 -4.21
N GLU A 175 4.98 15.16 -5.42
CA GLU A 175 4.29 14.50 -6.52
C GLU A 175 4.35 12.97 -6.34
N PRO A 176 3.42 12.20 -6.94
CA PRO A 176 3.43 10.75 -6.82
C PRO A 176 4.61 10.10 -7.55
N PRO A 177 5.14 8.98 -7.02
CA PRO A 177 6.16 8.22 -7.71
C PRO A 177 5.66 7.72 -9.07
N PRO A 178 6.42 7.88 -10.17
CA PRO A 178 5.95 7.51 -11.51
C PRO A 178 5.66 6.02 -11.63
N ALA A 179 6.44 5.18 -10.94
CA ALA A 179 6.19 3.74 -10.92
C ALA A 179 4.83 3.41 -10.28
N TYR A 180 4.41 4.13 -9.23
CA TYR A 180 3.17 3.86 -8.53
C TYR A 180 1.97 4.33 -9.34
N VAL A 181 2.09 5.47 -10.02
CA VAL A 181 1.07 5.95 -10.97
C VAL A 181 0.85 4.95 -12.09
N LEU A 182 1.90 4.38 -12.67
CA LEU A 182 1.79 3.40 -13.75
C LEU A 182 1.19 2.08 -13.29
N VAL A 183 1.55 1.59 -12.09
CA VAL A 183 0.89 0.40 -11.51
C VAL A 183 -0.56 0.71 -11.15
N ASN A 184 -0.86 1.88 -10.59
CA ASN A 184 -2.24 2.29 -10.31
C ASN A 184 -3.07 2.32 -11.59
N GLN A 185 -2.54 2.87 -12.68
CA GLN A 185 -3.22 2.88 -13.96
C GLN A 185 -3.51 1.46 -14.48
N ALA A 186 -2.53 0.56 -14.37
CA ALA A 186 -2.68 -0.84 -14.79
C ALA A 186 -3.69 -1.61 -13.91
N LEU A 187 -3.78 -1.28 -12.62
CA LEU A 187 -4.65 -1.94 -11.65
C LEU A 187 -5.94 -1.16 -11.35
N ARG A 188 -6.19 -0.04 -12.03
CA ARG A 188 -7.28 0.90 -11.72
C ARG A 188 -8.67 0.23 -11.65
N PRO A 189 -9.01 -0.77 -12.48
CA PRO A 189 -10.29 -1.48 -12.36
C PRO A 189 -10.48 -2.22 -11.03
N LEU A 190 -9.39 -2.56 -10.33
CA LEU A 190 -9.41 -3.27 -9.05
C LEU A 190 -9.40 -2.33 -7.84
N ILE A 191 -8.98 -1.08 -8.00
CA ILE A 191 -8.93 -0.09 -6.91
C ILE A 191 -10.37 0.21 -6.47
N ALA A 192 -10.66 0.02 -5.18
CA ALA A 192 -11.98 0.31 -4.64
C ALA A 192 -12.29 1.81 -4.77
N ASP A 193 -13.48 2.16 -5.25
CA ASP A 193 -13.93 3.56 -5.27
C ASP A 193 -14.46 4.01 -3.90
N ALA A 194 -14.83 3.09 -2.98
CA ALA A 194 -15.33 3.45 -1.65
C ALA A 194 -15.09 2.37 -0.58
N VAL A 195 -14.35 2.71 0.48
CA VAL A 195 -14.03 1.80 1.61
C VAL A 195 -14.63 2.25 2.95
N GLY A 196 -15.46 3.30 2.94
CA GLY A 196 -15.87 4.02 4.14
C GLY A 196 -14.83 5.07 4.50
N THR A 197 -14.34 5.07 5.74
CA THR A 197 -13.26 5.97 6.16
C THR A 197 -11.94 5.23 6.35
N LEU A 198 -10.81 5.89 6.11
CA LEU A 198 -9.48 5.31 6.40
C LEU A 198 -9.03 5.59 7.84
N GLN A 199 -9.53 6.68 8.43
CA GLN A 199 -9.22 7.11 9.79
C GLN A 199 -10.51 7.40 10.57
N SER A 200 -10.44 7.30 11.89
CA SER A 200 -11.51 7.65 12.82
C SER A 200 -11.25 9.01 13.49
N GLY A 201 -10.01 9.23 13.91
CA GLY A 201 -9.65 10.20 14.93
C GLY A 201 -10.27 9.89 16.29
N THR A 202 -10.17 10.84 17.20
CA THR A 202 -10.90 10.82 18.47
C THR A 202 -12.14 11.72 18.38
N PRO A 203 -13.20 11.46 19.16
CA PRO A 203 -14.42 12.29 19.15
C PRO A 203 -14.17 13.78 19.41
N SER A 204 -13.09 14.12 20.11
CA SER A 204 -12.72 15.50 20.44
C SER A 204 -11.66 16.09 19.50
N SER A 205 -11.15 15.32 18.54
CA SER A 205 -10.15 15.81 17.59
C SER A 205 -10.78 16.75 16.57
N THR A 206 -10.18 17.92 16.40
CA THR A 206 -10.48 18.84 15.29
C THR A 206 -9.38 18.82 14.22
N ALA A 207 -8.40 17.91 14.36
CA ALA A 207 -7.32 17.79 13.41
C ALA A 207 -7.82 17.23 12.06
N PRO A 208 -7.25 17.67 10.92
CA PRO A 208 -7.54 17.07 9.62
C PRO A 208 -7.22 15.57 9.59
N LEU A 209 -8.12 14.78 8.99
CA LEU A 209 -8.08 13.32 8.94
C LEU A 209 -8.73 12.80 7.64
N LEU A 210 -8.47 11.54 7.31
CA LEU A 210 -9.22 10.76 6.31
C LEU A 210 -10.48 10.11 6.92
N ASN A 211 -11.27 10.92 7.65
CA ASN A 211 -12.43 10.47 8.43
C ASN A 211 -13.78 10.78 7.76
N THR A 212 -13.78 11.17 6.48
CA THR A 212 -14.98 11.28 5.65
C THR A 212 -14.84 10.40 4.41
N GLU A 213 -15.96 10.05 3.80
CA GLU A 213 -15.95 9.30 2.52
C GLU A 213 -15.21 10.12 1.46
N VAL A 214 -15.53 11.40 1.30
CA VAL A 214 -14.88 12.29 0.32
C VAL A 214 -13.35 12.33 0.48
N SER A 215 -12.82 12.48 1.70
CA SER A 215 -11.36 12.52 1.90
C SER A 215 -10.71 11.14 1.70
N THR A 216 -11.44 10.07 2.02
CA THR A 216 -10.99 8.70 1.78
C THR A 216 -10.95 8.36 0.30
N GLU A 217 -12.00 8.68 -0.45
CA GLU A 217 -12.08 8.51 -1.89
C GLU A 217 -10.96 9.29 -2.59
N ALA A 218 -10.76 10.55 -2.21
CA ALA A 218 -9.64 11.35 -2.72
C ALA A 218 -8.27 10.69 -2.46
N TRP A 219 -8.10 9.98 -1.34
CA TRP A 219 -6.88 9.24 -1.03
C TRP A 219 -6.76 7.94 -1.86
N LEU A 220 -7.86 7.22 -2.09
CA LEU A 220 -7.90 6.03 -2.95
C LEU A 220 -7.50 6.39 -4.39
N HIS A 221 -7.97 7.54 -4.88
CA HIS A 221 -7.70 8.07 -6.23
C HIS A 221 -6.44 8.95 -6.32
N ARG A 222 -5.58 8.98 -5.29
CA ARG A 222 -4.42 9.90 -5.26
C ARG A 222 -3.37 9.65 -6.35
N PHE A 223 -3.39 8.48 -6.97
CA PHE A 223 -2.54 8.11 -8.11
C PHE A 223 -3.27 8.14 -9.45
N ASP A 224 -4.56 8.51 -9.46
CA ASP A 224 -5.31 8.68 -10.69
C ASP A 224 -4.79 9.92 -11.42
N ILE A 225 -4.64 9.79 -12.73
CA ILE A 225 -4.14 10.86 -13.59
C ILE A 225 -5.06 11.02 -14.79
N ASP A 226 -5.02 12.22 -15.37
CA ASP A 226 -5.56 12.44 -16.69
C ASP A 226 -4.83 11.53 -17.70
N PRO A 227 -5.53 10.75 -18.55
CA PRO A 227 -4.93 9.92 -19.57
C PRO A 227 -3.90 10.65 -20.45
N ASP A 228 -4.08 11.95 -20.70
CA ASP A 228 -3.15 12.75 -21.51
C ASP A 228 -1.80 12.99 -20.81
N ARG A 229 -1.75 12.81 -19.48
CA ARG A 229 -0.52 12.97 -18.67
C ARG A 229 0.30 11.69 -18.56
N ILE A 230 -0.19 10.53 -19.03
CA ILE A 230 0.50 9.24 -18.88
C ILE A 230 1.92 9.24 -19.47
N TYR A 231 2.12 9.92 -20.59
CA TYR A 231 3.42 10.02 -21.25
C TYR A 231 4.47 10.75 -20.39
N GLY A 232 4.05 11.75 -19.61
CA GLY A 232 4.95 12.44 -18.67
C GLY A 232 5.46 11.50 -17.58
N TYR A 233 4.63 10.58 -17.10
CA TYR A 233 5.02 9.57 -16.12
C TYR A 233 5.93 8.49 -16.73
N TRP A 234 5.72 8.11 -18.00
CA TRP A 234 6.68 7.27 -18.72
C TRP A 234 8.04 7.93 -18.84
N GLU A 235 8.10 9.21 -19.23
CA GLU A 235 9.37 9.94 -19.32
C GLU A 235 10.06 10.07 -17.96
N ALA A 236 9.28 10.34 -16.89
CA ALA A 236 9.79 10.40 -15.53
C ALA A 236 10.32 9.03 -15.07
N LEU A 237 9.64 7.93 -15.40
CA LEU A 237 10.09 6.57 -15.08
C LEU A 237 11.46 6.27 -15.70
N HIS A 238 11.71 6.68 -16.94
CA HIS A 238 13.00 6.46 -17.62
C HIS A 238 14.19 7.14 -16.93
N LYS A 239 13.93 8.14 -16.09
CA LYS A 239 14.94 8.83 -15.27
C LYS A 239 15.20 8.12 -13.94
N THR A 240 14.41 7.10 -13.59
CA THR A 240 14.56 6.30 -12.37
C THR A 240 15.47 5.09 -12.56
N PRO A 241 16.11 4.58 -11.50
CA PRO A 241 16.93 3.38 -11.57
C PRO A 241 16.14 2.17 -12.06
N LYS A 242 16.79 1.36 -12.89
CA LYS A 242 16.25 0.07 -13.35
C LYS A 242 16.44 -1.00 -12.27
N LEU A 243 15.56 -1.99 -12.28
CA LEU A 243 15.73 -3.20 -11.47
C LEU A 243 17.03 -3.91 -11.85
N PRO A 244 17.72 -4.51 -10.88
CA PRO A 244 18.80 -5.43 -11.20
C PRO A 244 18.22 -6.59 -12.03
N PRO A 245 19.01 -7.17 -12.95
CA PRO A 245 18.57 -8.34 -13.69
C PRO A 245 18.15 -9.43 -12.72
N SER A 246 17.01 -10.07 -12.98
CA SER A 246 16.59 -11.24 -12.23
C SER A 246 17.68 -12.31 -12.31
N PRO A 247 18.06 -12.94 -11.19
CA PRO A 247 19.04 -14.02 -11.17
C PRO A 247 18.57 -15.24 -11.99
#